data_AF-A0A4R0SSS6-F1
#
_entry.id   AF-A0A4R0SSS6-F1
#
_cell.length_a   1.000
_cell.length_b   1.000
_cell.length_c   1.000
_cell.angle_alpha   90.00
_cell.angle_beta   90.00
_cell.angle_gamma   90.00
#
_symmetry.space_group_name_H-M   'P 1'
#
loop_
_entity.id
_entity.type
_entity.pdbx_description
1 polymer ?
#
loop_
_entity_poly.entity_id
_entity_poly.type
_entity_poly.pdbx_seq_one_letter_code
_entity_poly.pdbx_strand_id
1 'polypeptide(L)'
;MDIDEPVKTACGQTLREATGTITLHISASLSADNVSYDLASVDADLPITVEVVNNNGTIMPKVDSVGFTRILTAGINAFTNAIKA
;
A
#
# COMPACT_ATOMS: atom_id res chain seq x y z
N MET A 1 43.87 -18.31 3.20
CA MET A 1 42.67 -17.82 2.49
C MET A 1 41.69 -17.49 3.60
N ASP A 2 41.61 -16.21 3.97
CA ASP A 2 40.60 -15.74 4.92
C ASP A 2 39.25 -15.92 4.24
N ILE A 3 38.41 -16.76 4.83
CA ILE A 3 37.02 -16.88 4.41
C ILE A 3 36.30 -15.80 5.20
N ASP A 4 35.97 -14.69 4.53
CA ASP A 4 35.08 -13.66 5.07
C ASP A 4 33.82 -14.37 5.57
N GLU A 5 33.61 -14.37 6.89
CA GLU A 5 32.41 -14.93 7.47
C GLU A 5 31.18 -14.19 6.90
N PRO A 6 30.09 -14.91 6.56
CA PRO A 6 28.90 -14.25 6.07
C PRO A 6 28.36 -13.32 7.14
N VAL A 7 28.32 -12.02 6.82
CA VAL A 7 27.73 -10.98 7.69
C VAL A 7 26.33 -11.43 8.06
N LYS A 8 26.14 -11.84 9.33
CA LYS A 8 24.83 -12.13 9.89
C LYS A 8 24.04 -10.83 9.95
N THR A 9 23.23 -10.54 8.94
CA THR A 9 22.18 -9.53 9.04
C THR A 9 21.24 -9.94 10.17
N ALA A 10 21.11 -9.08 11.18
CA ALA A 10 20.26 -9.34 12.33
C ALA A 10 18.80 -9.39 11.90
N CYS A 11 18.04 -10.28 12.53
CA CYS A 11 16.60 -10.36 12.29
C CYS A 11 15.93 -9.02 12.63
N GLY A 12 15.14 -8.49 11.69
CA GLY A 12 14.48 -7.19 11.80
C GLY A 12 15.26 -6.01 11.22
N GLN A 13 16.48 -6.20 10.69
CA GLN A 13 17.18 -5.12 9.98
C GLN A 13 16.55 -4.83 8.61
N THR A 14 16.31 -3.53 8.35
CA THR A 14 16.02 -3.01 7.02
C THR A 14 17.25 -3.14 6.14
N LEU A 15 17.11 -3.87 5.04
CA LEU A 15 18.15 -4.11 4.04
C LEU A 15 18.18 -3.00 2.98
N ARG A 16 17.01 -2.49 2.59
CA ARG A 16 16.84 -1.34 1.69
C ARG A 16 15.41 -0.82 1.74
N GLU A 17 15.23 0.44 1.37
CA GLU A 17 13.92 0.99 1.03
C GLU A 17 13.69 0.90 -0.47
N ALA A 18 12.45 0.66 -0.87
CA ALA A 18 12.01 0.66 -2.26
C ALA A 18 10.65 1.36 -2.37
N THR A 19 10.43 2.06 -3.47
CA THR A 19 9.10 2.59 -3.79
C THR A 19 8.36 1.57 -4.65
N GLY A 20 7.20 1.15 -4.17
CA GLY A 20 6.23 0.35 -4.91
C GLY A 20 4.99 1.18 -5.26
N THR A 21 4.06 0.57 -5.99
CA THR A 21 2.74 1.16 -6.25
C THR A 21 1.68 0.15 -5.81
N ILE A 22 0.63 0.64 -5.16
CA ILE A 22 -0.62 -0.11 -5.01
C ILE A 22 -1.68 0.52 -5.91
N THR A 23 -2.60 -0.29 -6.42
CA THR A 23 -3.76 0.22 -7.15
C THR A 23 -4.95 0.26 -6.19
N LEU A 24 -5.56 1.43 -6.07
CA LEU A 24 -6.75 1.69 -5.28
C LEU A 24 -7.95 1.81 -6.22
N HIS A 25 -8.85 0.84 -6.15
CA HIS A 25 -10.15 0.88 -6.80
C HIS A 25 -11.21 1.29 -5.77
N ILE A 26 -11.89 2.42 -6.00
CA ILE A 26 -13.05 2.86 -5.20
C ILE A 26 -14.24 3.05 -6.12
N SER A 27 -15.37 2.44 -5.77
CA SER A 27 -16.64 2.57 -6.49
C SER A 27 -17.78 2.93 -5.55
N ALA A 28 -18.71 3.73 -6.02
CA ALA A 28 -19.96 4.05 -5.34
C ALA A 28 -21.14 3.69 -6.25
N SER A 29 -22.12 2.98 -5.70
CA SER A 29 -23.35 2.63 -6.40
C SER A 29 -24.57 2.85 -5.52
N LEU A 30 -25.71 3.13 -6.15
CA LEU A 30 -27.02 3.20 -5.50
C LEU A 30 -27.89 2.08 -6.04
N SER A 31 -28.49 1.30 -5.15
CA SER A 31 -29.44 0.25 -5.54
C SER A 31 -30.85 0.64 -5.10
N ALA A 32 -31.76 0.77 -6.05
CA ALA A 32 -33.17 1.13 -5.83
C ALA A 32 -34.08 0.40 -6.83
N ASP A 33 -35.20 -0.15 -6.37
CA ASP A 33 -36.24 -0.78 -7.19
C ASP A 33 -35.73 -1.82 -8.22
N ASN A 34 -34.80 -2.68 -7.79
CA ASN A 34 -34.14 -3.71 -8.62
C ASN A 34 -33.24 -3.15 -9.75
N VAL A 35 -32.92 -1.86 -9.71
CA VAL A 35 -31.96 -1.20 -10.59
C VAL A 35 -30.75 -0.77 -9.77
N SER A 36 -29.55 -1.01 -10.30
CA SER A 36 -28.29 -0.51 -9.72
C SER A 36 -27.74 0.61 -10.60
N TYR A 37 -27.49 1.75 -9.97
CA TYR A 37 -26.91 2.93 -10.59
C TYR A 37 -25.44 3.02 -10.17
N ASP A 38 -24.54 3.06 -11.16
CA ASP A 38 -23.14 3.43 -10.92
C ASP A 38 -23.06 4.95 -10.72
N LEU A 39 -22.59 5.38 -9.55
CA LEU A 39 -22.52 6.79 -9.20
C LEU A 39 -21.17 7.38 -9.57
N ALA A 40 -20.10 6.66 -9.23
CA ALA A 40 -18.73 7.04 -9.52
C ALA A 40 -17.80 5.87 -9.27
N SER A 41 -16.75 5.77 -10.08
CA SER A 41 -15.62 4.90 -9.83
C SER A 41 -14.31 5.63 -10.08
N VAL A 42 -13.27 5.27 -9.33
CA VAL A 42 -11.92 5.78 -9.53
C VAL A 42 -10.92 4.65 -9.33
N ASP A 43 -9.97 4.57 -10.25
CA ASP A 43 -8.76 3.78 -10.13
C ASP A 43 -7.58 4.73 -9.97
N ALA A 44 -6.80 4.54 -8.91
CA ALA A 44 -5.64 5.36 -8.62
C ALA A 44 -4.44 4.50 -8.24
N ASP A 45 -3.33 4.73 -8.93
CA ASP A 45 -2.05 4.17 -8.55
C ASP A 45 -1.41 5.05 -7.47
N LEU A 46 -1.27 4.50 -6.26
CA LEU A 46 -0.72 5.18 -5.11
C LEU A 46 0.70 4.67 -4.84
N PRO A 47 1.72 5.54 -4.88
CA PRO A 47 3.07 5.14 -4.51
C PRO A 47 3.12 4.84 -3.02
N ILE A 48 3.79 3.75 -2.65
CA ILE A 48 4.04 3.37 -1.26
C ILE A 48 5.53 3.14 -1.05
N THR A 49 6.00 3.47 0.15
CA THR A 49 7.34 3.08 0.59
C THR A 49 7.26 1.69 1.20
N VAL A 50 8.16 0.81 0.76
CA VAL A 50 8.31 -0.55 1.26
C VAL A 50 9.73 -0.73 1.76
N GLU A 51 9.87 -1.13 3.02
CA GLU A 51 11.12 -1.58 3.59
C GLU A 51 11.31 -3.06 3.25
N VAL A 52 12.47 -3.42 2.73
CA VAL A 52 12.84 -4.83 2.58
C VAL A 52 13.59 -5.21 3.86
N VAL A 53 13.05 -6.14 4.64
CA VAL A 53 13.64 -6.55 5.92
C VAL A 53 14.09 -8.01 5.87
N ASN A 54 15.18 -8.32 6.59
CA ASN A 54 15.55 -9.71 6.87
C ASN A 54 14.79 -10.21 8.10
N ASN A 55 13.94 -11.22 7.94
CA ASN A 55 13.28 -11.89 9.04
C ASN A 55 13.76 -13.33 9.13
N ASN A 56 14.71 -13.60 10.03
CA ASN A 56 15.29 -14.93 10.27
C ASN A 56 15.75 -15.64 8.98
N GLY A 57 16.44 -14.93 8.08
CA GLY A 57 16.93 -15.46 6.81
C GLY A 57 15.93 -15.34 5.65
N THR A 58 14.70 -14.92 5.91
CA THR A 58 13.70 -14.64 4.86
C THR A 58 13.68 -13.15 4.55
N ILE A 59 13.91 -12.79 3.29
CA ILE A 59 13.76 -11.41 2.83
C ILE A 59 12.28 -11.15 2.58
N MET A 60 11.69 -10.22 3.33
CA MET A 60 10.27 -9.89 3.20
C MET A 60 10.04 -8.38 3.04
N PRO A 61 9.06 -7.97 2.22
CA PRO A 61 8.61 -6.59 2.18
C PRO A 61 7.81 -6.26 3.44
N LYS A 62 8.06 -5.10 4.01
CA LYS A 62 7.33 -4.50 5.12
C LYS A 62 6.85 -3.13 4.68
N VAL A 63 5.55 -2.93 4.73
CA VAL A 63 4.92 -1.65 4.38
C VAL A 63 4.87 -0.77 5.63
N ASP A 64 5.12 0.53 5.48
CA ASP A 64 4.78 1.52 6.52
C ASP A 64 3.24 1.60 6.64
N SER A 65 2.68 0.86 7.59
CA SER A 65 1.23 0.78 7.78
C SER A 65 0.60 2.13 8.16
N VAL A 66 1.34 3.01 8.82
CA VAL A 66 0.87 4.34 9.24
C VAL A 66 0.82 5.28 8.03
N GLY A 67 1.91 5.36 7.27
CA GLY A 67 1.97 6.12 6.02
C GLY A 67 0.94 5.63 5.00
N PHE A 68 0.83 4.30 4.85
CA PHE A 68 -0.15 3.66 3.98
C PHE A 68 -1.59 4.06 4.33
N THR A 69 -1.97 3.94 5.60
CA THR A 69 -3.32 4.29 6.08
C THR A 69 -3.63 5.77 5.84
N ARG A 70 -2.63 6.66 6.02
CA ARG A 70 -2.78 8.09 5.75
C ARG A 70 -3.10 8.36 4.29
N ILE A 71 -2.37 7.74 3.36
CA ILE A 71 -2.59 7.91 1.92
C ILE A 71 -3.99 7.39 1.53
N LEU A 72 -4.38 6.21 2.01
CA LEU A 72 -5.71 5.66 1.75
C LEU A 72 -6.82 6.57 2.27
N THR A 73 -6.67 7.09 3.49
CA THR A 73 -7.67 7.98 4.11
C THR A 73 -7.83 9.26 3.29
N ALA A 74 -6.73 9.85 2.82
CA ALA A 74 -6.77 11.03 1.97
C ALA A 74 -7.49 10.74 0.64
N GLY A 75 -7.19 9.61 -0.01
CA GLY A 75 -7.84 9.18 -1.26
C GLY A 75 -9.34 8.97 -1.11
N ILE A 76 -9.78 8.27 -0.06
CA ILE A 76 -11.21 8.03 0.22
C ILE A 76 -11.94 9.34 0.51
N ASN A 77 -11.32 10.26 1.27
CA ASN A 77 -11.92 11.56 1.57
C ASN A 77 -12.07 12.42 0.30
N ALA A 78 -11.05 12.42 -0.57
CA ALA A 78 -11.10 13.11 -1.85
C ALA A 78 -12.22 12.54 -2.75
N PHE A 79 -12.31 11.21 -2.85
CA PHE A 79 -13.39 10.54 -3.58
C PHE A 79 -14.76 10.93 -3.03
N THR A 80 -14.95 10.82 -1.72
CA THR A 80 -16.22 11.17 -1.05
C THR A 80 -16.62 12.63 -1.29
N ASN A 81 -15.65 13.56 -1.29
CA ASN A 81 -15.92 14.96 -1.57
C ASN A 81 -16.32 15.18 -3.05
N ALA A 82 -15.71 14.44 -3.98
CA ALA A 82 -16.02 14.56 -5.40
C ALA A 82 -17.47 14.15 -5.74
N ILE A 83 -18.03 13.16 -5.03
CA ILE A 83 -19.43 12.71 -5.25
C ILE A 83 -20.47 13.56 -4.51
N LYS A 84 -20.06 14.37 -3.53
CA LYS A 84 -20.94 15.29 -2.80
C LYS A 84 -21.14 16.63 -3.51
N ALA A 85 -20.27 16.95 -4.45
CA ALA A 85 -20.28 18.20 -5.22
C ALA A 85 -21.28 18.14 -6.38
#